data_AF-A0A3D2UNU9-F1
#
_entry.id   AF-A0A3D2UNU9-F1
#
_cell.length_a   1.000
_cell.length_b   1.000
_cell.length_c   1.000
_cell.angle_alpha   90.00
_cell.angle_beta   90.00
_cell.angle_gamma   90.00
#
_symmetry.space_group_name_H-M   'P 1'
#
loop_
_entity.id
_entity.type
_entity.pdbx_description
1 polymer ?
#
loop_
_entity_poly.entity_id
_entity_poly.type
_entity_poly.pdbx_seq_one_letter_code
_entity_poly.pdbx_strand_id
1 'polypeptide(L)'
;DVGPKAGKHGGEIVYEGSYANLLKAKTLTGTHIKEKISLKDNFREPNGKLPIKNAKANNLKNVSVDIPTGVLTVVTGVAGSGKSSLIHEVFLKQHEDAIVIDQSAVGVNSRSNPATYTGIMDDIRKAFASANKVQPALFSFNSKGACENCQGLGVVYTDLAFLSEAKLPCEVCEGKRFKDEVLKYKFNGKNISEVLSMNVAQALEYFEIKEVKRI
;
A
#
# COMPACT_ATOMS: atom_id res chain seq x y z
N ASP A 1 14.37 18.39 8.95
CA ASP A 1 14.01 17.76 7.67
C ASP A 1 14.68 16.40 7.62
N VAL A 2 13.95 15.35 7.26
CA VAL A 2 14.45 13.97 7.24
C VAL A 2 14.31 13.42 5.83
N GLY A 3 15.36 12.81 5.31
CA GLY A 3 15.39 12.36 3.91
C GLY A 3 16.69 11.62 3.59
N PRO A 4 17.22 11.75 2.36
CA PRO A 4 16.70 12.55 1.23
C PRO A 4 15.52 11.90 0.49
N LYS A 5 15.30 10.59 0.62
CA LYS A 5 14.18 9.87 -0.01
C LYS A 5 13.48 8.98 1.03
N ALA A 6 12.52 8.16 0.60
CA ALA A 6 11.85 7.20 1.46
C ALA A 6 12.59 5.85 1.55
N GLY A 7 12.25 5.04 2.56
CA GLY A 7 12.77 3.68 2.73
C GLY A 7 14.28 3.64 2.95
N LYS A 8 14.97 2.73 2.27
CA LYS A 8 16.43 2.53 2.39
C LYS A 8 17.28 3.73 1.93
N HIS A 9 16.67 4.71 1.27
CA HIS A 9 17.33 5.92 0.79
C HIS A 9 16.98 7.15 1.65
N GLY A 10 16.44 6.92 2.84
CA GLY A 10 16.05 7.94 3.81
C GLY A 10 16.67 7.70 5.19
N GLY A 11 16.12 8.40 6.19
CA GLY A 11 16.52 8.22 7.59
C GLY A 11 17.66 9.12 8.04
N GLU A 12 18.11 10.05 7.20
CA GLU A 12 19.14 11.02 7.53
C GLU A 12 18.52 12.38 7.84
N ILE A 13 19.09 13.09 8.83
CA ILE A 13 18.76 14.49 9.06
C ILE A 13 19.42 15.32 7.97
N VAL A 14 18.66 15.71 6.95
CA VAL A 14 19.17 16.48 5.80
C VAL A 14 19.17 17.99 6.05
N TYR A 15 18.45 18.44 7.08
CA TYR A 15 18.48 19.82 7.54
C TYR A 15 17.91 19.97 8.96
N GLU A 16 18.57 20.79 9.77
CA GLU A 16 18.10 21.23 11.09
C GLU A 16 18.38 22.72 11.25
N GLY A 17 17.39 23.49 11.72
CA GLY A 17 17.51 24.94 11.88
C GLY A 17 16.21 25.68 11.65
N SER A 18 16.30 26.99 11.43
CA SER A 18 15.14 27.86 11.28
C SER A 18 14.43 27.67 9.94
N TYR A 19 13.15 28.07 9.87
CA TYR A 19 12.39 28.09 8.62
C TYR A 19 13.03 28.98 7.54
N ALA A 20 13.50 30.17 7.92
CA ALA A 20 14.13 31.10 6.97
C ALA A 20 15.38 30.50 6.29
N ASN A 21 16.13 29.68 7.03
CA ASN A 21 17.29 28.99 6.50
C ASN A 21 16.90 27.71 5.73
N LEU A 22 15.79 27.05 6.07
CA LEU A 22 15.25 25.92 5.31
C LEU A 22 14.91 26.32 3.88
N LEU A 23 14.33 27.50 3.68
CA LEU A 23 14.04 28.05 2.35
C LEU A 23 15.31 28.26 1.49
N LYS A 24 16.47 28.44 2.12
CA LYS A 24 17.76 28.60 1.44
C LYS A 24 18.50 27.26 1.30
N ALA A 25 18.13 26.26 2.11
CA ALA A 25 18.72 24.94 2.06
C ALA A 25 18.38 24.21 0.75
N LYS A 26 19.32 23.40 0.26
CA LYS A 26 19.14 22.56 -0.94
C LYS A 26 18.50 21.20 -0.57
N THR A 27 17.43 21.23 0.22
CA THR A 27 16.63 20.01 0.51
C THR A 27 15.41 19.93 -0.41
N LEU A 28 14.83 18.73 -0.55
CA LEU A 28 13.58 18.55 -1.31
C LEU A 28 12.46 19.40 -0.72
N THR A 29 12.30 19.42 0.60
CA THR A 29 11.30 20.22 1.32
C THR A 29 11.52 21.71 1.09
N GLY A 30 12.74 22.21 1.28
CA GLY A 30 13.07 23.61 1.06
C GLY A 30 12.84 24.06 -0.39
N THR A 31 13.12 23.18 -1.36
CA THR A 31 12.88 23.43 -2.79
C THR A 31 11.38 23.51 -3.09
N HIS A 32 10.60 22.49 -2.71
CA HIS A 32 9.16 22.43 -3.01
C HIS A 32 8.34 23.52 -2.32
N ILE A 33 8.73 23.99 -1.12
CA ILE A 33 8.03 25.12 -0.46
C ILE A 33 8.10 26.40 -1.31
N LYS A 34 9.18 26.58 -2.08
CA LYS A 34 9.37 27.75 -2.96
C LYS A 34 8.75 27.54 -4.34
N GLU A 35 8.51 26.30 -4.74
CA GLU A 35 7.95 26.01 -6.05
C GLU A 35 6.52 26.51 -6.13
N LYS A 36 6.27 27.35 -7.14
CA LYS A 36 4.91 27.72 -7.52
C LYS A 36 4.41 26.68 -8.51
N ILE A 37 3.41 25.92 -8.08
CA ILE A 37 2.72 24.98 -8.96
C ILE A 37 1.92 25.82 -9.97
N SER A 38 2.21 25.67 -11.26
CA SER A 38 1.37 26.26 -12.31
C SER A 38 0.04 25.54 -12.37
N LEU A 39 -1.04 26.31 -12.44
CA LEU A 39 -2.35 25.76 -12.73
C LEU A 39 -2.39 25.36 -14.20
N LYS A 40 -3.09 24.26 -14.49
CA LYS A 40 -3.33 23.81 -15.85
C LYS A 40 -4.29 24.78 -16.53
N ASP A 41 -4.08 25.13 -17.80
CA ASP A 41 -5.02 26.01 -18.53
C ASP A 41 -6.09 25.23 -19.30
N ASN A 42 -5.79 23.99 -19.71
CA ASN A 42 -6.70 23.16 -20.50
C ASN A 42 -7.31 22.04 -19.64
N PHE A 43 -8.63 22.06 -19.45
CA PHE A 43 -9.36 21.09 -18.63
C PHE A 43 -10.16 20.11 -19.49
N ARG A 44 -10.54 18.99 -18.86
CA ARG A 44 -11.48 18.05 -19.48
C ARG A 44 -12.90 18.60 -19.31
N GLU A 45 -13.70 18.53 -20.35
CA GLU A 45 -15.13 18.84 -20.27
C GLU A 45 -15.90 17.64 -19.69
N PRO A 46 -16.86 17.87 -18.77
CA PRO A 46 -17.75 16.82 -18.31
C PRO A 46 -18.55 16.17 -19.45
N ASN A 47 -18.74 14.86 -19.38
CA ASN A 47 -19.49 14.10 -20.39
C ASN A 47 -20.71 13.36 -19.83
N GLY A 48 -21.09 13.65 -18.59
CA GLY A 48 -22.20 12.99 -17.90
C GLY A 48 -22.27 13.41 -16.43
N LYS A 49 -23.15 12.76 -15.67
CA LYS A 49 -23.41 13.10 -14.27
C LYS A 49 -23.89 11.91 -13.44
N LEU A 50 -23.50 11.89 -12.17
CA LEU A 50 -23.96 10.98 -11.15
C LEU A 50 -24.76 11.77 -10.11
N PRO A 51 -26.10 11.69 -10.13
CA PRO A 51 -26.95 12.47 -9.23
C PRO A 51 -26.89 11.93 -7.80
N ILE A 52 -26.76 12.82 -6.83
CA ILE A 52 -27.08 12.58 -5.42
C ILE A 52 -28.41 13.27 -5.14
N LYS A 53 -29.41 12.51 -4.71
CA LYS A 53 -30.75 13.06 -4.41
C LYS A 53 -31.08 12.93 -2.94
N ASN A 54 -31.74 13.96 -2.40
CA ASN A 54 -32.34 13.96 -1.06
C ASN A 54 -31.38 13.50 0.05
N ALA A 55 -30.14 13.98 0.03
CA ALA A 55 -29.13 13.64 1.02
C ALA A 55 -29.47 14.26 2.38
N LYS A 56 -29.84 13.41 3.35
CA LYS A 56 -30.26 13.80 4.71
C LYS A 56 -29.45 13.14 5.82
N ALA A 57 -28.36 12.44 5.47
CA ALA A 57 -27.55 11.74 6.46
C ALA A 57 -26.82 12.73 7.38
N ASN A 58 -26.77 12.43 8.69
CA ASN A 58 -26.17 13.27 9.71
C ASN A 58 -26.67 14.73 9.67
N ASN A 59 -25.77 15.69 9.40
CA ASN A 59 -26.07 17.11 9.38
C ASN A 59 -26.47 17.65 7.99
N LEU A 60 -26.59 16.79 6.97
CA LEU A 60 -26.96 17.20 5.62
C LEU A 60 -28.40 17.72 5.58
N LYS A 61 -28.59 18.90 4.96
CA LYS A 61 -29.86 19.61 4.91
C LYS A 61 -30.62 19.34 3.61
N ASN A 62 -31.01 18.08 3.39
CA ASN A 62 -31.72 17.64 2.19
C ASN A 62 -31.02 18.07 0.87
N VAL A 63 -29.71 17.82 0.80
CA VAL A 63 -28.88 18.27 -0.32
C VAL A 63 -29.13 17.39 -1.54
N SER A 64 -29.28 17.99 -2.71
CA SER A 64 -29.26 17.27 -3.99
C SER A 64 -28.24 17.94 -4.91
N VAL A 65 -27.33 17.16 -5.48
CA VAL A 65 -26.21 17.64 -6.29
C VAL A 65 -25.80 16.59 -7.30
N ASP A 66 -25.47 17.03 -8.51
CA ASP A 66 -24.94 16.17 -9.56
C ASP A 66 -23.40 16.17 -9.52
N ILE A 67 -22.76 15.00 -9.45
CA ILE A 67 -21.31 14.86 -9.61
C ILE A 67 -20.99 14.68 -11.10
N PRO A 68 -20.22 15.57 -11.75
CA PRO A 68 -19.87 15.42 -13.16
C PRO A 68 -18.94 14.23 -13.40
N THR A 69 -19.14 13.53 -14.51
CA THR A 69 -18.31 12.39 -14.94
C THR A 69 -17.29 12.81 -16.00
N GLY A 70 -16.25 11.99 -16.20
CA GLY A 70 -15.19 12.25 -17.18
C GLY A 70 -14.12 13.25 -16.71
N VAL A 71 -14.32 13.86 -15.55
CA VAL A 71 -13.45 14.87 -14.93
C VAL A 71 -13.04 14.48 -13.52
N LEU A 72 -11.99 15.11 -13.00
CA LEU A 72 -11.61 14.97 -11.59
C LEU A 72 -12.45 15.94 -10.76
N THR A 73 -13.34 15.39 -9.93
CA THR A 73 -14.20 16.18 -9.04
C THR A 73 -13.65 16.18 -7.63
N VAL A 74 -13.55 17.35 -7.01
CA VAL A 74 -13.10 17.52 -5.63
C VAL A 74 -14.26 18.00 -4.76
N VAL A 75 -14.59 17.22 -3.73
CA VAL A 75 -15.52 17.66 -2.68
C VAL A 75 -14.72 18.26 -1.54
N THR A 76 -14.87 19.57 -1.35
CA THR A 76 -14.14 20.34 -0.33
C THR A 76 -15.10 20.98 0.69
N GLY A 77 -14.54 21.56 1.74
CA GLY A 77 -15.27 22.19 2.84
C GLY A 77 -14.57 21.99 4.18
N VAL A 78 -14.95 22.79 5.18
CA VAL A 78 -14.39 22.74 6.54
C VAL A 78 -14.64 21.38 7.22
N ALA A 79 -13.88 21.08 8.28
CA ALA A 79 -14.14 19.90 9.11
C ALA A 79 -15.59 19.93 9.64
N GLY A 80 -16.27 18.79 9.62
CA GLY A 80 -17.69 18.70 10.04
C GLY A 80 -18.72 19.20 9.02
N SER A 81 -18.32 19.67 7.83
CA SER A 81 -19.27 20.17 6.82
C SER A 81 -20.14 19.08 6.15
N GLY A 82 -19.95 17.81 6.49
CA GLY A 82 -20.73 16.68 5.95
C GLY A 82 -20.17 16.04 4.67
N LYS A 83 -18.92 16.31 4.28
CA LYS A 83 -18.29 15.70 3.07
C LYS A 83 -18.34 14.16 3.09
N SER A 84 -17.92 13.57 4.21
CA SER A 84 -17.91 12.11 4.35
C SER A 84 -19.33 11.54 4.38
N SER A 85 -20.27 12.20 5.03
CA SER A 85 -21.69 11.80 5.02
C SER A 85 -22.27 11.86 3.59
N LEU A 86 -21.93 12.89 2.81
CA LEU A 86 -22.40 13.03 1.44
C LEU A 86 -21.86 11.91 0.53
N ILE A 87 -20.55 11.64 0.61
CA ILE A 87 -19.91 10.64 -0.25
C ILE A 87 -20.11 9.22 0.27
N HIS A 88 -19.69 8.91 1.49
CA HIS A 88 -19.70 7.53 1.98
C HIS A 88 -21.09 7.03 2.39
N GLU A 89 -21.95 7.87 2.96
CA GLU A 89 -23.24 7.40 3.49
C GLU A 89 -24.42 7.57 2.53
N VAL A 90 -24.32 8.49 1.57
CA VAL A 90 -25.39 8.77 0.60
C VAL A 90 -25.00 8.36 -0.81
N PHE A 91 -23.91 8.90 -1.36
CA PHE A 91 -23.53 8.62 -2.74
C PHE A 91 -23.32 7.11 -2.98
N LEU A 92 -22.56 6.43 -2.12
CA LEU A 92 -22.31 4.98 -2.30
C LEU A 92 -23.57 4.12 -2.20
N LYS A 93 -24.60 4.55 -1.46
CA LYS A 93 -25.89 3.84 -1.41
C LYS A 93 -26.73 4.07 -2.66
N GLN A 94 -26.52 5.18 -3.36
CA GLN A 94 -27.24 5.51 -4.59
C GLN A 94 -26.49 5.04 -5.85
N HIS A 95 -25.20 4.72 -5.72
CA HIS A 95 -24.30 4.31 -6.80
C HIS A 95 -23.47 3.10 -6.34
N GLU A 96 -24.11 1.92 -6.29
CA GLU A 96 -23.51 0.70 -5.74
C GLU A 96 -22.29 0.19 -6.53
N ASP A 97 -22.20 0.52 -7.82
CA ASP A 97 -21.07 0.17 -8.69
C ASP A 97 -19.83 1.05 -8.45
N ALA A 98 -19.92 2.05 -7.56
CA ALA A 98 -18.80 2.95 -7.28
C ALA A 98 -17.69 2.23 -6.51
N ILE A 99 -16.47 2.28 -7.05
CA ILE A 99 -15.28 1.77 -6.37
C ILE A 99 -14.76 2.82 -5.39
N VAL A 100 -14.53 2.41 -4.15
CA VAL A 100 -14.02 3.27 -3.07
C VAL A 100 -12.61 2.83 -2.71
N ILE A 101 -11.71 3.79 -2.67
CA ILE A 101 -10.36 3.63 -2.13
C ILE A 101 -10.28 4.54 -0.91
N ASP A 102 -10.14 3.95 0.27
CA ASP A 102 -10.11 4.65 1.55
C ASP A 102 -8.76 4.52 2.27
N GLN A 103 -8.73 4.91 3.55
CA GLN A 103 -7.55 4.82 4.40
C GLN A 103 -7.63 3.67 5.41
N SER A 104 -8.52 2.70 5.18
CA SER A 104 -8.57 1.50 6.00
C SER A 104 -7.25 0.72 5.87
N ALA A 105 -6.89 -0.03 6.91
CA ALA A 105 -5.65 -0.79 6.92
C ALA A 105 -5.63 -1.80 5.76
N VAL A 106 -4.51 -1.82 5.04
CA VAL A 106 -4.30 -2.76 3.93
C VAL A 106 -4.06 -4.16 4.51
N GLY A 107 -5.10 -4.99 4.49
CA GLY A 107 -5.05 -6.38 4.92
C GLY A 107 -5.81 -6.67 6.23
N VAL A 108 -6.39 -7.87 6.31
CA VAL A 108 -7.24 -8.29 7.45
C VAL A 108 -6.39 -8.70 8.67
N ASN A 109 -5.12 -9.08 8.45
CA ASN A 109 -4.24 -9.60 9.50
C ASN A 109 -2.75 -9.37 9.19
N SER A 110 -1.90 -9.70 10.16
CA SER A 110 -0.43 -9.59 10.12
C SER A 110 0.28 -10.38 9.02
N ARG A 111 -0.44 -11.27 8.30
CA ARG A 111 0.10 -12.03 7.16
C ARG A 111 -0.03 -11.27 5.84
N SER A 112 -0.84 -10.21 5.80
CA SER A 112 -1.03 -9.40 4.60
C SER A 112 0.18 -8.51 4.36
N ASN A 113 0.65 -8.48 3.11
CA ASN A 113 1.68 -7.58 2.63
C ASN A 113 1.30 -7.07 1.23
N PRO A 114 2.05 -6.11 0.64
CA PRO A 114 1.74 -5.59 -0.69
C PRO A 114 1.64 -6.67 -1.78
N ALA A 115 2.46 -7.72 -1.70
CA ALA A 115 2.44 -8.80 -2.70
C ALA A 115 1.15 -9.65 -2.61
N THR A 116 0.68 -9.95 -1.41
CA THR A 116 -0.59 -10.68 -1.24
C THR A 116 -1.79 -9.80 -1.53
N TYR A 117 -1.74 -8.51 -1.18
CA TYR A 117 -2.87 -7.59 -1.38
C TYR A 117 -3.12 -7.27 -2.86
N THR A 118 -2.05 -7.12 -3.64
CA THR A 118 -2.15 -6.90 -5.10
C THR A 118 -2.42 -8.18 -5.90
N GLY A 119 -2.32 -9.35 -5.27
CA GLY A 119 -2.46 -10.67 -5.92
C GLY A 119 -1.18 -11.16 -6.63
N ILE A 120 -0.15 -10.34 -6.78
CA ILE A 120 1.10 -10.68 -7.49
C ILE A 120 1.85 -11.85 -6.84
N MET A 121 1.62 -12.10 -5.54
CA MET A 121 2.18 -13.25 -4.84
C MET A 121 1.81 -14.57 -5.52
N ASP A 122 0.63 -14.68 -6.12
CA ASP A 122 0.20 -15.91 -6.80
C ASP A 122 1.04 -16.21 -8.04
N ASP A 123 1.37 -15.17 -8.80
CA ASP A 123 2.20 -15.29 -10.00
C ASP A 123 3.66 -15.57 -9.64
N ILE A 124 4.16 -14.94 -8.56
CA ILE A 124 5.48 -15.27 -8.00
C ILE A 124 5.53 -16.76 -7.59
N ARG A 125 4.52 -17.27 -6.88
CA ARG A 125 4.47 -18.68 -6.47
C ARG A 125 4.44 -19.63 -7.64
N LYS A 126 3.68 -19.32 -8.69
CA LYS A 126 3.64 -20.12 -9.94
C LYS A 126 5.00 -20.11 -10.64
N ALA A 127 5.69 -18.97 -10.70
CA ALA A 127 7.01 -18.88 -11.33
C ALA A 127 8.04 -19.79 -10.63
N PHE A 128 8.09 -19.74 -9.29
CA PHE A 128 8.96 -20.63 -8.51
C PHE A 128 8.59 -22.10 -8.69
N ALA A 129 7.30 -22.43 -8.68
CA ALA A 129 6.80 -23.79 -8.90
C ALA A 129 7.22 -24.35 -10.26
N SER A 130 7.01 -23.58 -11.33
CA SER A 130 7.38 -24.00 -12.69
C SER A 130 8.89 -24.17 -12.84
N ALA A 131 9.70 -23.25 -12.30
CA ALA A 131 11.16 -23.34 -12.39
C ALA A 131 11.75 -24.54 -11.65
N ASN A 132 11.11 -24.95 -10.55
CA ASN A 132 11.61 -26.04 -9.68
C ASN A 132 10.84 -27.36 -9.86
N LYS A 133 9.82 -27.40 -10.73
CA LYS A 133 8.95 -28.57 -10.97
C LYS A 133 8.27 -29.10 -9.69
N VAL A 134 7.80 -28.19 -8.84
CA VAL A 134 7.11 -28.51 -7.58
C VAL A 134 5.76 -27.79 -7.46
N GLN A 135 4.99 -28.08 -6.42
CA GLN A 135 3.67 -27.44 -6.22
C GLN A 135 3.79 -25.98 -5.76
N PRO A 136 3.00 -25.03 -6.31
CA PRO A 136 2.97 -23.62 -5.86
C PRO A 136 2.62 -23.42 -4.38
N ALA A 137 1.95 -24.40 -3.75
CA ALA A 137 1.62 -24.37 -2.33
C ALA A 137 2.87 -24.36 -1.42
N LEU A 138 4.01 -24.89 -1.89
CA LEU A 138 5.28 -24.83 -1.16
C LEU A 138 5.84 -23.41 -1.05
N PHE A 139 5.46 -22.51 -1.96
CA PHE A 139 5.91 -21.10 -1.92
C PHE A 139 4.90 -20.19 -1.23
N SER A 140 3.94 -20.76 -0.50
CA SER A 140 2.99 -20.01 0.32
C SER A 140 3.37 -20.09 1.79
N PHE A 141 3.67 -18.94 2.40
CA PHE A 141 3.83 -18.81 3.85
C PHE A 141 2.50 -18.91 4.60
N ASN A 142 1.37 -19.07 3.90
CA ASN A 142 0.05 -19.33 4.49
C ASN A 142 -0.35 -20.81 4.42
N SER A 143 0.52 -21.70 3.93
CA SER A 143 0.19 -23.11 3.67
C SER A 143 1.41 -24.02 3.84
N LYS A 144 1.58 -25.05 3.00
CA LYS A 144 2.56 -26.14 3.13
C LYS A 144 4.01 -25.69 3.35
N GLY A 145 4.40 -24.55 2.77
CA GLY A 145 5.76 -24.04 2.86
C GLY A 145 6.10 -23.24 4.11
N ALA A 146 5.10 -22.92 4.93
CA ALA A 146 5.27 -22.06 6.09
C ALA A 146 6.19 -22.68 7.14
N CYS A 147 7.01 -21.85 7.78
CA CYS A 147 7.71 -22.23 9.00
C CYS A 147 6.68 -22.61 10.07
N GLU A 148 6.80 -23.80 10.65
CA GLU A 148 5.83 -24.35 11.60
C GLU A 148 5.82 -23.57 12.92
N ASN A 149 6.99 -23.16 13.40
CA ASN A 149 7.15 -22.45 14.67
C ASN A 149 6.39 -21.11 14.72
N CYS A 150 6.50 -20.30 13.66
CA CYS A 150 5.81 -19.01 13.56
C CYS A 150 4.56 -19.07 12.68
N GLN A 151 4.17 -20.26 12.21
CA GLN A 151 3.07 -20.45 11.26
C GLN A 151 3.13 -19.51 10.05
N GLY A 152 4.35 -19.24 9.56
CA GLY A 152 4.61 -18.35 8.42
C GLY A 152 4.55 -16.84 8.69
N LEU A 153 4.35 -16.40 9.94
CA LEU A 153 4.39 -14.97 10.29
C LEU A 153 5.81 -14.38 10.19
N GLY A 154 6.82 -15.20 10.46
CA GLY A 154 8.22 -14.78 10.60
C GLY A 154 8.51 -14.12 11.95
N VAL A 155 7.51 -13.99 12.80
CA VAL A 155 7.63 -13.43 14.14
C VAL A 155 6.88 -14.29 15.14
N VAL A 156 7.28 -14.21 16.40
CA VAL A 156 6.54 -14.75 17.53
C VAL A 156 6.12 -13.56 18.39
N TYR A 157 4.90 -13.62 18.88
CA TYR A 157 4.34 -12.61 19.75
C TYR A 157 4.46 -13.08 21.19
N THR A 158 4.93 -12.20 22.07
CA THR A 158 5.09 -12.48 23.49
C THR A 158 4.26 -11.49 24.28
N ASP A 159 3.32 -12.04 25.05
CA ASP A 159 2.52 -11.28 25.99
C ASP A 159 3.41 -10.78 27.14
N LEU A 160 3.41 -9.47 27.35
CA LEU A 160 4.14 -8.78 28.42
C LEU A 160 3.18 -8.25 29.50
N ALA A 161 2.01 -8.88 29.64
CA ALA A 161 0.94 -8.58 30.58
C ALA A 161 0.41 -7.14 30.45
N PHE A 162 0.96 -6.21 31.23
CA PHE A 162 0.52 -4.81 31.24
C PHE A 162 1.19 -3.96 30.17
N LEU A 163 2.26 -4.46 29.55
CA LEU A 163 2.97 -3.79 28.45
C LEU A 163 2.41 -4.23 27.10
N SER A 164 2.63 -3.40 26.08
CA SER A 164 2.32 -3.76 24.71
C SER A 164 3.06 -5.03 24.30
N GLU A 165 2.36 -5.93 23.61
CA GLU A 165 2.89 -7.20 23.14
C GLU A 165 4.20 -7.01 22.36
N ALA A 166 5.22 -7.80 22.71
CA ALA A 166 6.50 -7.76 22.01
C ALA A 166 6.45 -8.65 20.77
N LYS A 167 6.89 -8.08 19.65
CA LYS A 167 7.02 -8.78 18.37
C LYS A 167 8.49 -9.11 18.14
N LEU A 168 8.86 -10.38 18.29
CA LEU A 168 10.23 -10.86 18.14
C LEU A 168 10.37 -11.65 16.82
N PRO A 169 11.51 -11.53 16.10
CA PRO A 169 11.82 -12.42 14.98
C PRO A 169 11.73 -13.89 15.43
N CYS A 170 11.14 -14.73 14.58
CA CYS A 170 11.10 -16.18 14.84
C CYS A 170 12.53 -16.74 14.86
N GLU A 171 12.91 -17.42 15.94
CA GLU A 171 14.26 -17.98 16.10
C GLU A 171 14.55 -19.14 15.12
N VAL A 172 13.51 -19.88 14.72
CA VAL A 172 13.66 -21.05 13.83
C VAL A 172 13.90 -20.65 12.38
N CYS A 173 13.13 -19.69 11.86
CA CYS A 173 13.27 -19.25 10.46
C CYS A 173 13.97 -17.90 10.31
N GLU A 174 14.37 -17.26 11.41
CA GLU A 174 15.04 -15.96 11.44
C GLU A 174 14.26 -14.88 10.67
N GLY A 175 12.93 -14.92 10.74
CA GLY A 175 12.07 -13.99 9.99
C GLY A 175 11.79 -14.35 8.53
N LYS A 176 12.40 -15.42 7.99
CA LYS A 176 12.26 -15.82 6.58
C LYS A 176 10.88 -16.39 6.24
N ARG A 177 10.05 -16.73 7.23
CA ARG A 177 8.66 -17.25 7.10
C ARG A 177 8.49 -18.65 6.50
N PHE A 178 9.51 -19.25 5.92
CA PHE A 178 9.43 -20.55 5.26
C PHE A 178 10.27 -21.62 5.96
N LYS A 179 10.00 -22.89 5.65
CA LYS A 179 10.86 -24.03 6.02
C LYS A 179 12.17 -23.98 5.22
N ASP A 180 13.27 -24.49 5.79
CA ASP A 180 14.58 -24.51 5.14
C ASP A 180 14.58 -25.27 3.81
N GLU A 181 13.78 -26.34 3.70
CA GLU A 181 13.61 -27.09 2.45
C GLU A 181 13.04 -26.25 1.31
N VAL A 182 12.15 -25.30 1.61
CA VAL A 182 11.56 -24.39 0.61
C VAL A 182 12.60 -23.37 0.14
N LEU A 183 13.47 -22.92 1.04
CA LEU A 183 14.51 -21.92 0.75
C LEU A 183 15.64 -22.44 -0.13
N LYS A 184 15.72 -23.77 -0.35
CA LYS A 184 16.63 -24.39 -1.31
C LYS A 184 16.19 -24.19 -2.76
N TYR A 185 14.90 -24.03 -3.02
CA TYR A 185 14.40 -23.75 -4.35
C TYR A 185 14.71 -22.32 -4.78
N LYS A 186 15.14 -22.16 -6.03
CA LYS A 186 15.59 -20.89 -6.57
C LYS A 186 14.81 -20.56 -7.84
N PHE A 187 14.54 -19.28 -8.02
CA PHE A 187 14.16 -18.67 -9.29
C PHE A 187 15.24 -17.65 -9.59
N ASN A 188 15.80 -17.56 -10.80
CA ASN A 188 16.85 -16.59 -11.17
C ASN A 188 17.94 -16.35 -10.10
N GLY A 189 18.41 -17.43 -9.44
CA GLY A 189 19.45 -17.40 -8.41
C GLY A 189 19.01 -17.00 -6.99
N LYS A 190 17.75 -16.63 -6.75
CA LYS A 190 17.22 -16.24 -5.42
C LYS A 190 16.07 -17.13 -4.96
N ASN A 191 15.97 -17.34 -3.65
CA ASN A 191 14.86 -18.07 -3.03
C ASN A 191 13.68 -17.12 -2.77
N ILE A 192 12.54 -17.69 -2.40
CA ILE A 192 11.30 -16.93 -2.23
C ILE A 192 11.40 -15.87 -1.12
N SER A 193 12.13 -16.13 -0.04
CA SER A 193 12.33 -15.16 1.05
C SER A 193 13.20 -13.99 0.60
N GLU A 194 14.24 -14.24 -0.19
CA GLU A 194 15.11 -13.20 -0.75
C GLU A 194 14.33 -12.30 -1.73
N VAL A 195 13.46 -12.88 -2.54
CA VAL A 195 12.54 -12.15 -3.43
C VAL A 195 11.57 -11.28 -2.63
N LEU A 196 10.95 -11.81 -1.58
CA LEU A 196 10.03 -11.04 -0.73
C LEU A 196 10.71 -9.96 0.12
N SER A 197 12.04 -10.00 0.22
CA SER A 197 12.83 -8.97 0.92
C SER A 197 13.27 -7.83 0.01
N MET A 198 12.97 -7.90 -1.29
CA MET A 198 13.24 -6.83 -2.25
C MET A 198 12.28 -5.65 -2.04
N ASN A 199 12.76 -4.45 -2.38
CA ASN A 199 11.83 -3.35 -2.63
C ASN A 199 11.18 -3.50 -4.02
N VAL A 200 10.13 -2.71 -4.30
CA VAL A 200 9.37 -2.81 -5.56
C VAL A 200 10.24 -2.52 -6.78
N ALA A 201 11.17 -1.56 -6.72
CA ALA A 201 12.06 -1.23 -7.83
C ALA A 201 13.00 -2.41 -8.18
N GLN A 202 13.59 -3.05 -7.16
CA GLN A 202 14.39 -4.26 -7.33
C GLN A 202 13.57 -5.42 -7.90
N ALA A 203 12.33 -5.59 -7.44
CA ALA A 203 11.45 -6.63 -7.97
C ALA A 203 11.09 -6.39 -9.45
N LEU A 204 10.87 -5.12 -9.83
CA LEU A 204 10.64 -4.73 -11.23
C LEU A 204 11.88 -4.99 -12.11
N GLU A 205 13.10 -4.81 -11.62
CA GLU A 205 14.29 -5.19 -12.39
C GLU A 205 14.42 -6.71 -12.50
N TYR A 206 14.14 -7.42 -11.41
CA TYR A 206 14.37 -8.86 -11.27
C TYR A 206 13.39 -9.76 -12.04
N PHE A 207 12.10 -9.43 -12.06
CA PHE A 207 11.10 -10.24 -12.75
C PHE A 207 10.97 -9.83 -14.21
N GLU A 208 11.16 -10.75 -15.15
CA GLU A 208 10.89 -10.52 -16.59
C GLU A 208 9.51 -11.05 -17.03
N ILE A 209 8.75 -11.60 -16.09
CA ILE A 209 7.44 -12.22 -16.33
C ILE A 209 6.42 -11.11 -16.59
N LYS A 210 5.69 -11.20 -17.71
CA LYS A 210 4.71 -10.18 -18.14
C LYS A 210 3.59 -9.97 -17.12
N GLU A 211 3.17 -11.04 -16.44
CA GLU A 211 2.15 -11.01 -15.40
C GLU A 211 2.59 -10.20 -14.17
N VAL A 212 3.90 -10.15 -13.91
CA VAL A 212 4.51 -9.39 -12.80
C VAL A 212 4.88 -7.97 -13.25
N LYS A 213 5.31 -7.79 -14.50
CA LYS A 213 5.54 -6.50 -15.17
C LYS A 213 4.32 -6.06 -15.99
N ARG A 214 3.16 -5.90 -15.35
CA ARG A 214 2.02 -5.21 -15.99
C ARG A 214 2.33 -3.71 -16.01
N ILE A 215 3.05 -3.27 -17.04
CA ILE A 215 3.17 -1.85 -17.40
C ILE A 215 2.02 -1.51 -18.33
#